data_AF-A0A3S3R326-F1
#
_entry.id   AF-A0A3S3R326-F1
#
_cell.length_a   1.000
_cell.length_b   1.000
_cell.length_c   1.000
_cell.angle_alpha   90.00
_cell.angle_beta   90.00
_cell.angle_gamma   90.00
#
_symmetry.space_group_name_H-M   'P 1'
#
loop_
_entity.id
_entity.type
_entity.pdbx_description
1 polymer ?
#
loop_
_entity_poly.entity_id
_entity_poly.type
_entity_poly.pdbx_seq_one_letter_code
_entity_poly.pdbx_strand_id
1 'polypeptide(L)'
;MKLIVKKHLAALLMLLVAAGLQNGVICAAEGDIVSEDAQAGEVREVDKFQYKIEGRSDPFLPFLSKDSGRDETDDTPIEEETGVPLTGMQLFEPGQLRLVALLKIGNRNVAMVEDVTGKGYRLDENMLIGRHGIINRITGEQVEV
;
A
#
# COMPACT_ATOMS: atom_id res chain seq x y z
N MET A 1 44.83 -23.57 -21.58
CA MET A 1 43.62 -22.90 -21.06
C MET A 1 42.73 -22.23 -22.11
N LYS A 2 43.24 -21.71 -23.25
CA LYS A 2 42.41 -20.96 -24.24
C LYS A 2 41.34 -21.77 -24.99
N LEU A 3 41.48 -23.10 -25.12
CA LEU A 3 40.50 -23.95 -25.81
C LEU A 3 39.25 -24.26 -24.97
N ILE A 4 39.39 -24.38 -23.65
CA ILE A 4 38.30 -24.75 -22.74
C ILE A 4 37.31 -23.58 -22.63
N VAL A 5 37.83 -22.35 -22.50
CA VAL A 5 37.00 -21.13 -22.45
C VAL A 5 36.19 -20.92 -23.73
N LYS A 6 36.77 -21.22 -24.90
CA LYS A 6 36.07 -21.10 -26.19
C LYS A 6 34.94 -22.13 -26.36
N LYS A 7 35.12 -23.35 -25.86
CA LYS A 7 34.08 -24.40 -25.88
C LYS A 7 32.92 -24.04 -24.96
N HIS A 8 33.20 -23.52 -23.76
CA HIS A 8 32.15 -23.07 -22.85
C HIS A 8 31.45 -21.79 -23.33
N LEU A 9 32.18 -20.86 -23.98
CA LEU A 9 31.60 -19.66 -24.57
C LEU A 9 30.67 -19.98 -25.76
N ALA A 10 31.07 -20.93 -26.62
CA ALA A 10 30.23 -21.39 -27.72
C ALA A 10 28.99 -22.14 -27.21
N ALA A 11 29.11 -22.95 -26.15
CA ALA A 11 27.97 -23.63 -25.53
C ALA A 11 26.99 -22.65 -24.87
N LEU A 12 27.49 -21.59 -24.23
CA LEU A 12 26.66 -20.55 -23.62
C LEU A 12 25.91 -19.73 -24.68
N LEU A 13 26.55 -19.42 -25.81
CA LEU A 13 25.91 -18.72 -26.92
C LEU A 13 24.80 -19.57 -27.58
N MET A 14 24.99 -20.88 -27.66
CA MET A 14 23.99 -21.81 -28.22
C MET A 14 22.78 -21.99 -27.29
N LEU A 15 22.98 -21.93 -25.97
CA LEU A 15 21.91 -22.00 -24.97
C LEU A 15 21.01 -20.75 -24.98
N LEU A 16 21.57 -19.58 -25.28
CA LEU A 16 20.84 -18.31 -25.33
C LEU A 16 19.95 -18.17 -26.58
N VAL A 17 20.32 -18.80 -27.70
CA VAL A 17 19.49 -18.86 -28.91
C VAL A 17 18.32 -19.84 -28.74
N ALA A 18 18.48 -20.90 -27.96
CA ALA A 18 17.41 -21.85 -27.66
C ALA A 18 16.33 -21.30 -26.69
N ALA A 19 16.69 -20.32 -25.84
CA ALA A 19 15.77 -19.72 -24.88
C ALA A 19 14.94 -18.55 -25.45
N GLY A 20 15.23 -18.09 -26.67
CA GLY A 20 14.61 -16.89 -27.27
C GLY A 20 13.29 -17.11 -28.02
N LEU A 21 12.68 -18.30 -27.96
CA LEU A 21 11.56 -18.66 -28.84
C LEU A 21 10.42 -19.40 -28.14
N GLN A 22 10.03 -18.98 -26.93
CA GLN A 22 8.74 -19.39 -26.36
C GLN A 22 8.17 -18.25 -25.51
N ASN A 23 7.37 -17.37 -26.13
CA ASN A 23 6.29 -16.63 -25.48
C ASN A 23 5.34 -16.14 -26.57
N GLY A 24 4.56 -17.09 -27.08
CA GLY A 24 3.44 -16.86 -27.97
C GLY A 24 2.35 -17.85 -27.64
N VAL A 25 1.63 -17.60 -26.54
CA VAL A 25 0.29 -18.14 -26.33
C VAL A 25 -0.61 -16.98 -25.96
N ILE A 26 -1.37 -16.58 -26.97
CA ILE A 26 -2.56 -15.75 -26.86
C ILE A 26 -3.62 -16.65 -26.20
N CYS A 27 -3.93 -16.41 -24.93
CA CYS A 27 -5.14 -16.96 -24.32
C CYS A 27 -6.27 -15.96 -24.56
N ALA A 28 -6.97 -16.14 -25.67
CA ALA A 28 -8.32 -15.63 -25.82
C ALA A 28 -9.20 -16.44 -24.83
N ALA A 29 -9.64 -15.78 -23.76
CA ALA A 29 -10.67 -16.33 -22.89
C ALA A 29 -12.02 -16.11 -23.58
N GLU A 30 -12.39 -17.03 -24.48
CA GLU A 30 -13.78 -17.20 -24.88
C GLU A 30 -14.52 -17.79 -23.67
N GLY A 31 -15.28 -16.94 -23.00
CA GLY A 31 -16.22 -17.36 -21.97
C GLY A 31 -17.38 -18.07 -22.64
N ASP A 32 -17.31 -19.39 -22.71
CA ASP A 32 -18.46 -20.26 -22.98
C ASP A 32 -19.45 -20.12 -21.82
N ILE A 33 -20.42 -19.21 -21.97
CA ILE A 33 -21.64 -19.19 -21.18
C ILE A 33 -22.54 -20.30 -21.72
N VAL A 34 -22.37 -21.51 -21.19
CA VAL A 34 -23.33 -22.60 -21.38
C VAL A 34 -24.62 -22.20 -20.69
N SER A 35 -25.58 -21.78 -21.50
CA SER A 35 -26.98 -21.58 -21.10
C SER A 35 -27.75 -22.81 -21.57
N GLU A 36 -28.02 -23.76 -20.67
CA GLU A 36 -28.92 -24.87 -20.97
C GLU A 36 -29.61 -25.36 -19.69
N ASP A 37 -30.60 -24.60 -19.26
CA ASP A 37 -31.75 -25.12 -18.51
C ASP A 37 -33.02 -24.71 -19.26
N ALA A 38 -33.27 -25.40 -20.37
CA ALA A 38 -34.55 -25.37 -21.06
C ALA A 38 -35.53 -26.33 -20.35
N GLN A 39 -35.97 -25.94 -19.15
CA GLN A 39 -37.24 -26.42 -18.62
C GLN A 39 -38.31 -25.38 -18.93
N ALA A 40 -39.34 -25.82 -19.65
CA ALA A 40 -40.57 -25.10 -19.89
C ALA A 40 -41.28 -24.84 -18.54
N GLY A 41 -40.83 -23.80 -17.84
CA GLY A 41 -41.59 -23.15 -16.78
C GLY A 41 -42.62 -22.25 -17.43
N GLU A 42 -43.85 -22.27 -16.92
CA GLU A 42 -44.87 -21.26 -17.22
C GLU A 42 -44.23 -19.88 -17.35
N VAL A 43 -44.54 -19.17 -18.45
CA VAL A 43 -44.32 -17.73 -18.53
C VAL A 43 -45.22 -17.11 -17.46
N ARG A 44 -44.75 -17.10 -16.22
CA ARG A 44 -45.28 -16.22 -15.19
C ARG A 44 -45.15 -14.84 -15.80
N GLU A 45 -46.27 -14.14 -15.91
CA GLU A 45 -46.29 -12.73 -16.25
C GLU A 45 -45.30 -12.07 -15.28
N VAL A 46 -44.10 -11.76 -15.78
CA VAL A 46 -43.07 -11.12 -14.95
C VAL A 46 -43.65 -9.75 -14.72
N ASP A 47 -44.20 -9.54 -13.52
CA ASP A 47 -44.63 -8.23 -13.05
C ASP A 47 -43.53 -7.25 -13.46
N LYS A 48 -43.87 -6.37 -14.40
CA LYS A 48 -42.90 -5.46 -14.99
C LYS A 48 -42.26 -4.72 -13.84
N PHE A 49 -40.95 -4.89 -13.66
CA PHE A 49 -40.22 -4.23 -12.60
C PHE A 49 -40.51 -2.73 -12.66
N GLN A 50 -41.22 -2.22 -11.65
CA GLN A 50 -41.50 -0.80 -11.50
C GLN A 50 -40.57 -0.22 -10.46
N TYR A 51 -39.75 0.72 -10.91
CA TYR A 51 -38.87 1.48 -10.02
C TYR A 51 -39.69 2.48 -9.20
N LYS A 52 -39.83 2.25 -7.89
CA LYS A 52 -40.53 3.16 -6.95
C LYS A 52 -39.59 4.26 -6.45
N ILE A 53 -39.81 5.51 -6.82
CA ILE A 53 -38.93 6.63 -6.43
C ILE A 53 -39.22 7.11 -4.99
N GLU A 54 -40.46 6.94 -4.53
CA GLU A 54 -40.95 7.50 -3.27
C GLU A 54 -40.20 6.93 -2.05
N GLY A 55 -39.79 7.83 -1.14
CA GLY A 55 -39.18 7.48 0.15
C GLY A 55 -37.72 7.04 0.11
N ARG A 56 -37.03 7.12 -1.04
CA ARG A 56 -35.59 6.85 -1.09
C ARG A 56 -34.78 8.07 -0.69
N SER A 57 -33.79 7.86 0.18
CA SER A 57 -32.76 8.85 0.47
C SER A 57 -31.97 9.18 -0.80
N ASP A 58 -31.65 10.45 -0.99
CA ASP A 58 -30.86 10.92 -2.13
C ASP A 58 -29.47 10.27 -2.09
N PRO A 59 -29.06 9.51 -3.12
CA PRO A 59 -27.77 8.83 -3.15
C PRO A 59 -26.58 9.81 -3.27
N PHE A 60 -26.85 11.09 -3.52
CA PHE A 60 -25.85 12.15 -3.61
C PHE A 60 -25.87 13.08 -2.40
N LEU A 61 -26.81 12.91 -1.47
CA LEU A 61 -26.73 13.60 -0.19
C LEU A 61 -25.59 12.95 0.63
N PRO A 62 -24.54 13.70 0.99
CA PRO A 62 -23.46 13.17 1.82
C PRO A 62 -24.03 12.68 3.16
N PHE A 63 -23.58 11.51 3.60
CA PHE A 63 -24.00 10.91 4.86
C PHE A 63 -23.57 11.72 6.10
N LEU A 64 -22.62 12.64 5.94
CA LEU A 64 -22.11 13.51 6.99
C LEU A 64 -22.79 14.88 6.91
N SER A 65 -23.56 15.23 7.93
CA SER A 65 -24.03 16.60 8.13
C SER A 65 -22.86 17.48 8.56
N LYS A 66 -22.79 18.73 8.09
CA LYS A 66 -21.74 19.70 8.51
C LYS A 66 -21.64 19.86 10.03
N ASP A 67 -22.72 19.56 10.75
CA ASP A 67 -22.80 19.65 12.21
C ASP A 67 -22.26 18.41 12.94
N SER A 68 -21.60 17.49 12.23
CA SER A 68 -20.87 16.36 12.85
C SER A 68 -19.54 16.83 13.46
N GLY A 69 -19.63 17.65 14.51
CA GLY A 69 -18.61 17.77 15.55
C GLY A 69 -17.22 18.27 15.12
N ARG A 70 -17.14 19.12 14.08
CA ARG A 70 -15.97 19.99 13.91
C ARG A 70 -16.43 21.43 13.98
N ASP A 71 -16.21 22.05 15.14
CA ASP A 71 -16.22 23.50 15.25
C ASP A 71 -15.15 24.05 14.29
N GLU A 72 -15.52 24.99 13.42
CA GLU A 72 -14.60 25.67 12.49
C GLU A 72 -13.55 26.53 13.22
N THR A 73 -13.64 26.63 14.56
CA THR A 73 -12.65 27.29 15.43
C THR A 73 -11.55 26.36 15.95
N ASP A 74 -11.66 25.05 15.75
CA ASP A 74 -10.67 24.06 16.18
C ASP A 74 -9.69 23.69 15.04
N ASP A 75 -9.10 24.71 14.42
CA ASP A 75 -7.78 24.59 13.76
C ASP A 75 -6.65 24.51 14.81
N THR A 76 -6.98 24.15 16.06
CA THR A 76 -6.03 23.82 17.10
C THR A 76 -5.48 22.42 16.86
N PRO A 77 -4.14 22.23 16.81
CA PRO A 77 -3.54 20.92 16.76
C PRO A 77 -4.07 20.11 17.93
N ILE A 78 -4.63 18.92 17.64
CA ILE A 78 -5.13 17.91 18.58
C ILE A 78 -4.48 18.10 19.95
N GLU A 79 -5.20 18.76 20.88
CA GLU A 79 -4.73 18.89 22.24
C GLU A 79 -4.90 17.53 22.91
N GLU A 80 -3.79 16.79 22.98
CA GLU A 80 -3.72 15.50 23.67
C GLU A 80 -3.61 15.69 25.19
N GLU A 81 -3.92 14.62 25.93
CA GLU A 81 -4.00 14.38 27.39
C GLU A 81 -3.02 15.14 28.33
N THR A 82 -1.95 15.74 27.80
CA THR A 82 -0.93 16.51 28.53
C THR A 82 -0.78 17.99 28.10
N GLY A 83 -1.55 18.48 27.12
CA GLY A 83 -1.57 19.88 26.67
C GLY A 83 -0.31 20.35 25.93
N VAL A 84 0.59 19.44 25.54
CA VAL A 84 1.80 19.76 24.78
C VAL A 84 1.56 19.42 23.30
N PRO A 85 1.73 20.37 22.37
CA PRO A 85 1.55 20.09 20.95
C PRO A 85 2.64 19.13 20.45
N LEU A 86 2.23 18.09 19.71
CA LEU A 86 3.16 17.17 19.06
C LEU A 86 3.90 17.89 17.92
N THR A 87 5.21 17.65 17.79
CA THR A 87 6.03 18.29 16.76
C THR A 87 6.96 17.31 16.04
N GLY A 88 7.29 17.60 14.78
CA GLY A 88 8.29 16.85 14.01
C GLY A 88 7.94 15.36 13.88
N MET A 89 8.82 14.49 14.36
CA MET A 89 8.65 13.02 14.32
C MET A 89 7.60 12.50 15.31
N GLN A 90 7.17 13.31 16.28
CA GLN A 90 6.09 12.94 17.20
C GLN A 90 4.72 12.89 16.52
N LEU A 91 4.58 13.52 15.35
CA LEU A 91 3.36 13.46 14.54
C LEU A 91 3.14 12.09 13.88
N PHE A 92 4.15 11.23 13.88
CA PHE A 92 4.12 9.94 13.19
C PHE A 92 4.24 8.81 14.19
N GLU A 93 3.23 7.94 14.23
CA GLU A 93 3.32 6.72 15.02
C GLU A 93 4.31 5.73 14.38
N PRO A 94 5.08 4.95 15.16
CA PRO A 94 6.07 4.01 14.61
C PRO A 94 5.48 3.04 13.57
N GLY A 95 4.22 2.62 13.74
CA GLY A 95 3.53 1.75 12.78
C GLY A 95 3.20 2.39 11.42
N GLN A 96 3.28 3.72 11.30
CA GLN A 96 3.08 4.46 10.05
C GLN A 96 4.39 4.67 9.28
N LEU A 97 5.53 4.34 9.89
CA LEU A 97 6.85 4.52 9.30
C LEU A 97 7.44 3.17 8.88
N ARG A 98 7.99 3.13 7.67
CA ARG A 98 8.71 1.98 7.13
C ARG A 98 10.20 2.24 7.17
N LEU A 99 10.97 1.31 7.74
CA LEU A 99 12.44 1.37 7.71
C LEU A 99 12.95 1.18 6.27
N VAL A 100 13.73 2.14 5.78
CA VAL A 100 14.29 2.13 4.41
C VAL A 100 15.78 1.88 4.40
N ALA A 101 16.54 2.53 5.29
CA ALA A 101 17.98 2.35 5.33
C ALA A 101 18.55 2.50 6.74
N LEU A 102 19.66 1.82 6.98
CA LEU A 102 20.49 1.98 8.17
C LEU A 102 21.88 2.42 7.70
N LEU A 103 22.32 3.56 8.22
CA LEU A 103 23.52 4.26 7.80
C LEU A 103 24.47 4.39 8.98
N LYS A 104 25.76 4.25 8.72
CA LYS A 104 26.81 4.54 9.69
C LYS A 104 27.57 5.78 9.24
N ILE A 105 27.41 6.88 9.97
CA ILE A 105 28.05 8.17 9.69
C ILE A 105 29.11 8.43 10.76
N GLY A 106 30.37 8.16 10.43
CA GLY A 106 31.47 8.19 11.39
C GLY A 106 31.26 7.14 12.49
N ASN A 107 31.10 7.60 13.73
CA ASN A 107 30.87 6.72 14.88
C ASN A 107 29.39 6.66 15.33
N ARG A 108 28.46 7.16 14.52
CA ARG A 108 27.02 7.19 14.82
C ARG A 108 26.25 6.34 13.83
N ASN A 109 25.22 5.65 14.33
CA ASN A 109 24.23 4.97 13.51
C ASN A 109 23.04 5.90 13.31
N VAL A 110 22.48 5.89 12.10
CA VAL A 110 21.36 6.73 11.68
C VAL A 110 20.41 5.86 10.88
N ALA A 111 19.11 6.02 11.09
CA ALA A 111 18.10 5.31 10.31
C ALA A 111 17.38 6.27 9.37
N MET A 112 17.01 5.78 8.19
CA MET A 112 16.12 6.45 7.26
C MET A 112 14.82 5.68 7.21
N VAL A 113 13.72 6.40 7.41
CA VAL A 113 12.37 5.86 7.38
C VAL A 113 11.53 6.58 6.35
N GLU A 114 10.45 5.97 5.90
CA GLU A 114 9.51 6.52 4.94
C GLU A 114 8.10 6.46 5.51
N ASP A 115 7.31 7.51 5.36
CA ASP A 115 5.90 7.51 5.76
C ASP A 115 5.01 6.84 4.70
N VAL A 116 3.70 6.79 4.98
CA VAL A 116 2.71 6.28 4.02
C VAL A 116 2.57 7.13 2.75
N THR A 117 3.09 8.36 2.73
CA THR A 117 3.05 9.26 1.57
C THR A 117 4.29 9.11 0.67
N GLY A 118 5.26 8.29 1.08
CA GLY A 118 6.52 8.09 0.39
C GLY A 118 7.60 9.11 0.74
N LYS A 119 7.38 9.95 1.76
CA LYS A 119 8.36 10.93 2.22
C LYS A 119 9.36 10.29 3.17
N GLY A 120 10.63 10.46 2.85
CA GLY A 120 11.75 9.99 3.66
C GLY A 120 12.10 10.95 4.80
N TYR A 121 12.35 10.39 5.98
CA TYR A 121 12.79 11.10 7.18
C TYR A 121 14.02 10.42 7.78
N ARG A 122 14.80 11.19 8.52
CA ARG A 122 15.98 10.71 9.25
C ARG A 122 15.64 10.55 10.73
N LEU A 123 16.05 9.44 11.30
CA LEU A 123 15.96 9.14 12.72
C LEU A 123 17.36 9.05 13.36
N ASP A 124 17.49 9.67 14.52
CA ASP A 124 18.67 9.61 15.37
C ASP A 124 18.32 8.98 16.73
N GLU A 125 19.32 8.47 17.44
CA GLU A 125 19.13 7.98 18.81
C GLU A 125 18.66 9.09 19.74
N ASN A 126 17.80 8.76 20.71
CA ASN A 126 17.10 9.65 21.65
C ASN A 126 16.14 10.65 21.01
N MET A 127 15.72 10.42 19.77
CA MET A 127 14.67 11.22 19.12
C MET A 127 13.28 10.75 19.57
N LEU A 128 12.38 11.71 19.83
CA LEU A 128 10.97 11.43 20.15
C LEU A 128 10.21 11.06 18.86
N ILE A 129 9.36 10.05 18.96
CA ILE A 129 8.57 9.51 17.84
C ILE A 129 7.17 9.13 18.32
N GLY A 130 6.14 9.45 17.53
CA GLY A 130 4.75 9.33 17.95
C GLY A 130 4.45 10.06 19.26
N ARG A 131 3.39 9.64 19.94
CA ARG A 131 3.00 10.21 21.24
C ARG A 131 3.95 9.87 22.39
N HIS A 132 4.44 8.63 22.42
CA HIS A 132 5.13 8.08 23.59
C HIS A 132 6.46 7.39 23.26
N GLY A 133 6.82 7.28 21.98
CA GLY A 133 8.01 6.55 21.57
C GLY A 133 9.28 7.40 21.70
N ILE A 134 10.38 6.73 22.03
CA ILE A 134 11.72 7.33 22.05
C ILE A 134 12.67 6.33 21.41
N ILE A 135 13.46 6.76 20.44
CA ILE A 135 14.41 5.87 19.78
C ILE A 135 15.56 5.55 20.74
N ASN A 136 15.54 4.37 21.34
CA ASN A 136 16.56 3.95 22.30
C ASN A 136 17.89 3.67 21.62
N ARG A 137 17.87 2.97 20.47
CA ARG A 137 19.09 2.54 19.80
C ARG A 137 18.88 2.25 18.32
N ILE A 138 19.90 2.54 17.51
CA ILE A 138 19.92 2.18 16.09
C ILE A 138 21.07 1.20 15.85
N THR A 139 20.72 -0.01 15.38
CA THR A 139 21.70 -1.06 15.06
C THR A 139 21.86 -1.19 13.54
N GLY A 140 22.66 -2.16 13.08
CA GLY A 140 22.80 -2.46 11.65
C GLY A 140 21.64 -3.26 11.06
N GLU A 141 20.71 -3.72 11.90
CA GLU A 141 19.60 -4.60 11.51
C GLU A 141 18.23 -3.99 11.83
N GLN A 142 18.13 -3.27 12.95
CA GLN A 142 16.85 -2.76 13.46
C GLN A 142 16.99 -1.43 14.21
N VAL A 143 15.85 -0.77 14.38
CA VAL A 143 15.66 0.40 15.24
C VAL A 143 14.84 -0.02 16.46
N GLU A 144 15.36 0.27 17.64
CA GLU A 144 14.71 -0.01 18.93
C GLU A 144 14.05 1.28 19.42
N VAL A 145 12.73 1.24 19.59
CA VAL A 145 11.86 2.34 20.07
C VAL A 145 11.26 1.96 21.43
#